data_AF-A0A8C5VD77-F1
#
_entry.id   AF-A0A8C5VD77-F1
#
_cell.length_a   1.000
_cell.length_b   1.000
_cell.length_c   1.000
_cell.angle_alpha   90.00
_cell.angle_beta   90.00
_cell.angle_gamma   90.00
#
_symmetry.space_group_name_H-M   'P 1'
#
loop_
_entity.id
_entity.type
_entity.pdbx_description
1 polymer ?
#
loop_
_entity_poly.entity_id
_entity_poly.type
_entity_poly.pdbx_seq_one_letter_code
_entity_poly.pdbx_strand_id
1 'polypeptide(L)'
;MQQGMGWAALDLRLAKGVNSGQGLGVEIIATLQLVLCVLATTDRRRRDLGGSAPLAIGLSVALGHLLAIDYTGCGINPARSFGSAVITHNFINHWIFWVGPFIGAALAVLIYDFILAPRSSDLVDRVKVWTSGQVEEYDLEADDINSRVEMKPK
;
A
#
# COMPACT_ATOMS: atom_id res chain seq x y z
N MET A 1 -2.77 -35.18 15.30
CA MET A 1 -1.87 -35.56 14.20
C MET A 1 -1.17 -34.30 13.72
N GLN A 2 0.16 -34.32 13.81
CA GLN A 2 1.15 -33.28 13.53
C GLN A 2 0.79 -32.35 12.36
N GLN A 3 0.59 -31.05 12.61
CA GLN A 3 0.76 -30.03 11.57
C GLN A 3 2.18 -29.50 11.69
N GLY A 4 3.05 -30.03 10.84
CA GLY A 4 4.44 -29.62 10.75
C GLY A 4 4.52 -28.15 10.34
N MET A 5 5.26 -27.39 11.14
CA MET A 5 5.61 -25.98 11.01
C MET A 5 6.48 -25.66 9.77
N GLY A 6 6.37 -26.43 8.68
CA GLY A 6 7.32 -26.44 7.56
C GLY A 6 6.98 -25.55 6.37
N TRP A 7 5.72 -25.13 6.19
CA TRP A 7 5.30 -24.43 4.96
C TRP A 7 4.19 -23.37 5.15
N ALA A 8 4.00 -22.84 6.36
CA ALA A 8 2.93 -21.87 6.67
C ALA A 8 2.95 -20.63 5.75
N ALA A 9 4.12 -20.25 5.22
CA ALA A 9 4.27 -19.13 4.30
C ALA A 9 3.68 -19.37 2.89
N LEU A 10 3.37 -20.61 2.49
CA LEU A 10 2.78 -20.91 1.18
C LEU A 10 1.29 -21.26 1.25
N ASP A 11 0.77 -21.57 2.43
CA ASP A 11 -0.63 -21.98 2.58
C ASP A 11 -1.54 -20.76 2.79
N LEU A 12 -1.98 -20.16 1.67
CA LEU A 12 -2.99 -19.09 1.64
C LEU A 12 -4.39 -19.67 1.89
N ARG A 13 -4.62 -20.12 3.12
CA ARG A 13 -5.90 -20.65 3.57
C ARG A 13 -6.28 -20.03 4.90
N LEU A 14 -7.57 -19.95 5.13
CA LEU A 14 -8.10 -19.59 6.45
C LEU A 14 -7.63 -20.63 7.46
N ALA A 15 -7.07 -20.18 8.58
CA ALA A 15 -6.68 -21.03 9.67
C ALA A 15 -7.90 -21.77 10.25
N LYS A 16 -7.66 -22.95 10.85
CA LYS A 16 -8.74 -23.77 11.42
C LYS A 16 -9.51 -22.98 12.49
N GLY A 17 -10.81 -22.78 12.25
CA GLY A 17 -11.70 -22.06 13.17
C GLY A 17 -11.90 -20.58 12.84
N VAL A 18 -11.23 -20.05 11.82
CA VAL A 18 -11.42 -18.67 11.34
C VAL A 18 -12.53 -18.64 10.30
N ASN A 19 -13.58 -17.86 10.55
CA ASN A 19 -14.63 -17.61 9.57
C ASN A 19 -14.09 -16.69 8.45
N SER A 20 -14.61 -16.83 7.22
CA SER A 20 -14.27 -15.99 6.07
C SER A 20 -14.38 -14.48 6.38
N GLY A 21 -15.38 -14.06 7.16
CA GLY A 21 -15.51 -12.67 7.60
C GLY A 21 -14.41 -12.20 8.55
N GLN A 22 -13.94 -13.07 9.45
CA GLN A 22 -12.83 -12.75 10.35
C GLN A 22 -11.50 -12.66 9.59
N GLY A 23 -11.27 -13.59 8.64
CA GLY A 23 -10.12 -13.52 7.75
C GLY A 23 -10.11 -12.24 6.92
N LEU A 24 -11.26 -11.83 6.39
CA LEU A 24 -11.41 -10.56 5.67
C LEU A 24 -11.09 -9.36 6.57
N GLY A 25 -11.53 -9.34 7.83
CA GLY A 25 -11.20 -8.29 8.78
C GLY A 25 -9.69 -8.17 9.06
N VAL A 26 -9.02 -9.31 9.24
CA VAL A 26 -7.55 -9.35 9.44
C VAL A 26 -6.82 -8.78 8.22
N GLU A 27 -7.21 -9.19 7.01
CA GLU A 27 -6.62 -8.69 5.76
C GLU A 27 -6.83 -7.17 5.58
N ILE A 28 -8.01 -6.65 5.95
CA ILE A 28 -8.29 -5.21 5.91
C ILE A 28 -7.34 -4.46 6.84
N ILE A 29 -7.22 -4.88 8.10
CA ILE A 29 -6.39 -4.18 9.10
C ILE A 29 -4.90 -4.26 8.72
N ALA A 30 -4.43 -5.45 8.31
CA ALA A 30 -3.05 -5.66 7.91
C ALA A 30 -2.68 -4.85 6.66
N THR A 31 -3.60 -4.67 5.72
CA THR A 31 -3.38 -3.83 4.53
C THR A 31 -3.50 -2.35 4.86
N LEU A 32 -4.44 -1.96 5.73
CA LEU A 32 -4.65 -0.58 6.14
C LEU A 32 -3.40 0.00 6.79
N GLN A 33 -2.79 -0.72 7.74
CA GLN A 33 -1.56 -0.25 8.39
C GLN A 33 -0.39 -0.12 7.39
N LEU A 34 -0.31 -1.03 6.41
CA LEU A 34 0.72 -1.01 5.38
C LEU A 34 0.58 0.21 4.48
N VAL A 35 -0.62 0.43 3.94
CA VAL A 35 -0.88 1.55 3.03
C VAL A 35 -0.75 2.88 3.76
N LEU A 36 -1.20 2.98 5.01
CA LEU A 36 -0.96 4.17 5.83
C LEU A 36 0.53 4.44 6.03
N CYS A 37 1.33 3.42 6.30
CA CYS A 37 2.79 3.56 6.42
C CYS A 37 3.41 4.07 5.12
N VAL A 38 3.00 3.52 3.96
CA VAL A 38 3.47 3.97 2.65
C VAL A 38 3.09 5.44 2.41
N LEU A 39 1.84 5.83 2.66
CA LEU A 39 1.39 7.22 2.47
C LEU A 39 2.15 8.18 3.40
N ALA A 40 2.33 7.81 4.66
CA ALA A 40 3.06 8.63 5.62
C ALA A 40 4.55 8.77 5.28
N THR A 41 5.18 7.71 4.76
CA THR A 41 6.62 7.71 4.42
C THR A 41 6.92 8.36 3.07
N THR A 42 5.94 8.44 2.17
CA THR A 42 6.08 9.06 0.84
C THR A 42 5.58 10.51 0.79
N ASP A 43 4.98 11.01 1.87
CA ASP A 43 4.49 12.38 1.94
C ASP A 43 5.67 13.38 1.99
N ARG A 44 5.90 14.09 0.88
CA ARG A 44 6.93 15.13 0.75
C ARG A 44 6.78 16.30 1.74
N ARG A 45 5.58 16.49 2.31
CA ARG A 45 5.32 17.53 3.32
C ARG A 45 5.95 17.18 4.67
N ARG A 46 6.21 15.90 4.93
CA ARG A 46 6.85 15.43 6.15
C ARG A 46 8.37 15.58 6.05
N ARG A 47 8.89 16.60 6.73
CA ARG A 47 10.34 16.88 6.85
C ARG A 47 10.96 16.27 8.12
N ASP A 48 10.14 15.62 8.94
CA ASP A 48 10.48 14.97 10.22
C ASP A 48 11.02 13.54 10.06
N LEU A 49 10.95 12.98 8.85
CA LEU A 49 11.46 11.64 8.54
C LEU A 49 13.00 11.64 8.44
N GLY A 50 13.68 11.47 9.57
CA GLY A 50 15.14 11.36 9.67
C GLY A 50 15.73 9.98 9.34
N GLY A 51 14.96 9.07 8.73
CA GLY A 51 15.33 7.66 8.52
C GLY A 51 15.09 7.14 7.09
N SER A 52 15.44 5.88 6.84
CA SER A 52 15.25 5.22 5.53
C SER A 52 13.78 4.85 5.30
N ALA A 53 13.11 5.51 4.34
CA ALA A 53 11.73 5.22 3.99
C ALA A 53 11.50 3.73 3.58
N PRO A 54 12.38 3.08 2.78
CA PRO A 54 12.25 1.66 2.48
C PRO A 54 12.30 0.75 3.73
N LEU A 55 13.11 1.12 4.74
CA LEU A 55 13.22 0.35 5.98
C LEU A 55 11.91 0.41 6.78
N ALA A 56 11.31 1.60 6.88
CA ALA A 56 10.05 1.79 7.58
C ALA A 56 8.92 0.98 6.92
N ILE A 57 8.84 1.02 5.58
CA ILE A 57 7.87 0.22 4.81
C ILE A 57 8.12 -1.29 5.04
N GLY A 58 9.38 -1.73 5.00
CA GLY A 58 9.74 -3.14 5.26
C GLY A 58 9.34 -3.63 6.65
N LEU A 59 9.51 -2.79 7.68
CA LEU A 59 9.06 -3.10 9.05
C LEU A 59 7.54 -3.18 9.16
N SER A 60 6.81 -2.30 8.47
CA SER A 60 5.33 -2.37 8.40
C SER A 60 4.84 -3.64 7.69
N VAL A 61 5.54 -4.08 6.64
CA VAL A 61 5.25 -5.37 5.99
C VAL A 61 5.51 -6.53 6.96
N ALA A 62 6.65 -6.53 7.66
CA ALA A 62 6.98 -7.57 8.64
C ALA A 62 5.93 -7.64 9.78
N LEU A 63 5.48 -6.49 10.27
CA LEU A 63 4.40 -6.41 11.26
C LEU A 63 3.09 -7.00 10.73
N GLY A 64 2.71 -6.65 9.49
CA GLY A 64 1.53 -7.23 8.83
C GLY A 64 1.61 -8.75 8.73
N HIS A 65 2.80 -9.29 8.42
CA HIS A 65 3.02 -10.73 8.38
C HIS A 65 2.89 -11.39 9.76
N LEU A 66 3.50 -10.80 10.79
CA LEU A 66 3.39 -11.31 12.16
C LEU A 66 1.93 -11.37 12.64
N LEU A 67 1.09 -10.43 12.20
CA LEU A 67 -0.32 -10.41 12.54
C LEU A 67 -1.17 -11.36 11.69
N ALA A 68 -0.93 -11.45 10.39
CA ALA A 68 -1.85 -12.10 9.45
C ALA A 68 -1.49 -13.57 9.12
N ILE A 69 -0.25 -14.01 9.35
CA ILE A 69 0.19 -15.38 9.04
C ILE A 69 -0.67 -16.42 9.75
N ASP A 70 -0.89 -16.27 11.06
CA ASP A 70 -1.59 -17.29 11.87
C ASP A 70 -3.10 -17.39 11.58
N TYR A 71 -3.69 -16.37 10.94
CA TYR A 71 -5.12 -16.34 10.63
C TYR A 71 -5.44 -16.68 9.18
N THR A 72 -4.63 -16.18 8.24
CA THR A 72 -4.97 -16.16 6.80
C THR A 72 -3.80 -16.55 5.88
N GLY A 73 -2.60 -16.79 6.43
CA GLY A 73 -1.38 -17.02 5.65
C GLY A 73 -0.73 -15.72 5.14
N CYS A 74 -1.21 -14.55 5.58
CA CYS A 74 -0.80 -13.22 5.15
C CYS A 74 -0.97 -13.00 3.63
N GLY A 75 -2.19 -12.61 3.25
CA GLY A 75 -2.51 -12.13 1.92
C GLY A 75 -1.81 -10.81 1.64
N ILE A 76 -2.32 -9.71 2.24
CA ILE A 76 -1.96 -8.27 2.17
C ILE A 76 -1.70 -7.67 0.77
N ASN A 77 -1.52 -8.53 -0.22
CA ASN A 77 -1.07 -8.29 -1.56
C ASN A 77 -1.75 -9.36 -2.46
N PRO A 78 -2.73 -8.94 -3.27
CA PRO A 78 -3.44 -9.83 -4.18
C PRO A 78 -2.50 -10.57 -5.15
N ALA A 79 -1.42 -9.94 -5.62
CA ALA A 79 -0.47 -10.53 -6.56
C ALA A 79 0.31 -11.71 -5.94
N ARG A 80 0.74 -11.55 -4.68
CA ARG A 80 1.38 -12.64 -3.91
C ARG A 80 0.39 -13.79 -3.69
N SER A 81 -0.85 -13.44 -3.35
CA SER A 81 -1.90 -14.41 -3.09
C SER A 81 -2.26 -15.20 -4.36
N PHE A 82 -2.29 -14.52 -5.50
CA PHE A 82 -2.60 -15.09 -6.80
C PHE A 82 -1.49 -16.04 -7.28
N GLY A 83 -0.21 -15.66 -7.13
CA GLY A 83 0.91 -16.51 -7.52
C GLY A 83 0.88 -17.90 -6.86
N SER A 84 0.66 -17.94 -5.53
CA SER A 84 0.54 -19.21 -4.81
C SER A 84 -0.72 -19.99 -5.22
N ALA A 85 -1.85 -19.32 -5.46
CA ALA A 85 -3.10 -19.97 -5.90
C ALA A 85 -2.95 -20.64 -7.28
N VAL A 86 -2.24 -19.99 -8.21
CA VAL A 86 -1.96 -20.54 -9.54
C VAL A 86 -1.04 -21.75 -9.47
N ILE A 87 0.05 -21.68 -8.70
CA ILE A 87 1.01 -22.79 -8.56
C ILE A 87 0.37 -24.01 -7.88
N THR A 88 -0.48 -23.78 -6.88
CA THR A 88 -1.14 -24.86 -6.13
C THR A 88 -2.50 -25.27 -6.71
N HIS A 89 -2.95 -24.62 -7.79
CA HIS A 89 -4.29 -24.75 -8.39
C HIS A 89 -5.44 -24.68 -7.38
N ASN A 90 -5.28 -23.89 -6.32
CA ASN A 90 -6.24 -23.76 -5.24
C ASN A 90 -6.73 -22.32 -5.10
N PHE A 91 -8.01 -22.11 -5.40
CA PHE A 91 -8.68 -20.81 -5.34
C PHE A 91 -9.73 -20.73 -4.22
N ILE A 92 -9.69 -21.64 -3.24
CA ILE A 92 -10.63 -21.66 -2.13
C ILE A 92 -10.53 -20.34 -1.36
N ASN A 93 -11.65 -19.61 -1.24
CA ASN A 93 -11.75 -18.30 -0.58
C ASN A 93 -10.81 -17.21 -1.13
N HIS A 94 -10.31 -17.38 -2.36
CA HIS A 94 -9.32 -16.47 -2.94
C HIS A 94 -9.82 -15.02 -3.08
N TRP A 95 -11.13 -14.84 -3.23
CA TRP A 95 -11.77 -13.52 -3.33
C TRP A 95 -11.48 -12.62 -2.11
N ILE A 96 -11.26 -13.19 -0.92
CA ILE A 96 -10.95 -12.43 0.30
C ILE A 96 -9.63 -11.67 0.15
N PHE A 97 -8.66 -12.26 -0.54
CA PHE A 97 -7.35 -11.65 -0.79
C PHE A 97 -7.37 -10.56 -1.86
N TRP A 98 -8.49 -10.36 -2.54
CA TRP A 98 -8.72 -9.19 -3.39
C TRP A 98 -9.51 -8.14 -2.63
N VAL A 99 -10.66 -8.53 -2.09
CA VAL A 99 -11.60 -7.61 -1.44
C VAL A 99 -11.01 -7.00 -0.17
N GLY A 100 -10.33 -7.80 0.67
CA GLY A 100 -9.71 -7.33 1.90
C GLY A 100 -8.67 -6.23 1.65
N PRO A 101 -7.64 -6.47 0.81
CA PRO A 101 -6.63 -5.45 0.52
C PRO A 101 -7.19 -4.21 -0.16
N PHE A 102 -8.16 -4.33 -1.08
CA PHE A 102 -8.77 -3.15 -1.70
C PHE A 102 -9.53 -2.28 -0.69
N ILE A 103 -10.31 -2.89 0.21
CA ILE A 103 -11.02 -2.15 1.25
C ILE A 103 -10.01 -1.50 2.21
N GLY A 104 -9.00 -2.24 2.66
CA GLY A 104 -7.96 -1.70 3.54
C GLY A 104 -7.20 -0.53 2.92
N ALA A 105 -6.84 -0.62 1.65
CA ALA A 105 -6.17 0.45 0.91
C ALA A 105 -7.06 1.69 0.73
N ALA A 106 -8.33 1.50 0.35
CA ALA A 106 -9.29 2.60 0.21
C ALA A 106 -9.50 3.34 1.53
N LEU A 107 -9.64 2.60 2.64
CA LEU A 107 -9.76 3.18 3.98
C LEU A 107 -8.48 3.92 4.40
N ALA A 108 -7.30 3.36 4.12
CA ALA A 108 -6.03 4.02 4.43
C ALA A 108 -5.88 5.36 3.71
N VAL A 109 -6.18 5.41 2.40
CA VAL A 109 -6.16 6.66 1.62
C VAL A 109 -7.17 7.65 2.20
N LEU A 110 -8.39 7.21 2.52
CA LEU A 110 -9.41 8.08 3.09
C LEU A 110 -8.98 8.67 4.45
N ILE A 111 -8.44 7.84 5.33
CA ILE A 111 -7.96 8.25 6.64
C ILE A 111 -6.79 9.24 6.50
N TYR A 112 -5.81 8.94 5.65
CA TYR A 112 -4.63 9.79 5.48
C TYR A 112 -4.97 11.13 4.81
N ASP A 113 -5.65 11.08 3.65
CA ASP A 113 -5.88 12.26 2.81
C ASP A 113 -7.00 13.18 3.31
N PHE A 114 -7.90 12.72 4.18
CA PHE A 114 -9.00 13.55 4.69
C PHE A 114 -8.90 13.86 6.18
N ILE A 115 -8.33 12.96 7.00
CA ILE A 115 -8.34 13.11 8.46
C ILE A 115 -6.96 13.53 8.97
N LEU A 116 -5.89 12.79 8.62
CA LEU A 116 -4.57 13.03 9.22
C LEU A 116 -3.79 14.14 8.52
N ALA A 117 -3.78 14.15 7.18
CA ALA A 117 -2.94 15.03 6.39
C ALA A 117 -3.72 15.59 5.18
N PRO A 118 -4.79 16.36 5.42
CA PRO A 118 -5.63 16.89 4.35
C PRO A 118 -4.80 17.66 3.33
N ARG A 119 -5.10 17.43 2.04
CA ARG A 119 -4.43 18.13 0.94
C ARG A 119 -5.22 19.38 0.58
N SER A 120 -4.53 20.50 0.46
CA SER A 120 -5.12 21.80 0.13
C SER A 120 -5.43 21.99 -1.36
N SER A 121 -5.10 21.01 -2.21
CA SER A 121 -5.29 21.09 -3.66
C SER A 121 -6.65 20.55 -4.11
N ASP A 122 -7.18 21.13 -5.19
CA ASP A 122 -8.48 20.74 -5.74
C ASP A 122 -8.47 19.31 -6.28
N LEU A 123 -9.63 18.65 -6.19
CA LEU A 123 -9.82 17.29 -6.69
C LEU A 123 -9.53 17.18 -8.20
N VAL A 124 -9.83 18.24 -8.96
CA VAL A 124 -9.57 18.29 -10.40
C VAL A 124 -8.07 18.19 -10.69
N ASP A 125 -7.24 18.88 -9.91
CA ASP A 125 -5.77 18.82 -10.07
C ASP A 125 -5.21 17.46 -9.66
N ARG A 126 -5.80 16.82 -8.64
CA ARG A 126 -5.44 15.45 -8.26
C ARG A 126 -5.79 14.44 -9.34
N VAL A 127 -6.93 14.60 -10.00
CA VAL A 127 -7.37 13.70 -11.10
C VAL A 127 -6.52 13.91 -12.36
N LYS A 128 -5.97 15.11 -12.60
CA LYS A 128 -5.04 15.35 -13.73
C LYS A 128 -3.84 14.41 -13.74
N VAL A 129 -3.41 13.89 -12.57
CA VAL A 129 -2.32 12.90 -12.46
C VAL A 129 -2.62 11.63 -13.26
N TRP A 130 -3.89 11.23 -13.36
CA TRP A 130 -4.29 10.05 -14.12
C TRP A 130 -4.02 10.21 -15.63
N THR A 131 -4.23 11.41 -16.17
CA THR A 131 -4.06 11.68 -17.60
C THR A 131 -2.65 12.13 -17.96
N SER A 132 -2.01 12.90 -17.08
CA SER A 132 -0.81 13.69 -17.39
C SER A 132 0.46 13.14 -16.71
N GLY A 133 0.34 12.15 -15.84
CA GLY A 133 1.44 11.66 -15.01
C GLY A 133 1.73 12.58 -13.80
N GLN A 134 2.86 12.35 -13.14
CA GLN A 134 3.32 13.23 -12.05
C GLN A 134 3.63 14.61 -12.65
N VAL A 135 2.82 15.61 -12.33
CA VAL A 135 3.14 17.00 -12.66
C VAL A 135 4.24 17.41 -11.69
N GLU A 136 5.45 17.66 -12.18
CA GLU A 136 6.45 18.38 -11.38
C GLU A 136 5.84 19.72 -10.99
N GLU A 137 5.84 19.98 -9.68
CA GLU A 137 5.48 21.28 -9.13
C GLU A 137 6.49 22.28 -9.71
N TYR A 138 6.06 23.12 -10.65
CA TYR A 138 6.90 24.22 -11.13
C TYR A 138 7.17 25.11 -9.92
N ASP A 139 8.45 25.25 -9.55
CA ASP A 139 8.90 26.19 -8.53
C ASP A 139 8.47 27.59 -8.97
N LEU A 140 7.33 28.07 -8.48
CA LEU A 140 6.82 29.43 -8.69
C LEU A 140 7.68 30.50 -8.00
N GLU A 141 8.84 30.13 -7.44
CA GLU A 141 9.79 31.00 -6.75
C GLU A 141 11.14 31.15 -7.48
N ALA A 142 11.22 30.82 -8.77
CA ALA A 142 12.34 31.29 -9.59
C ALA A 142 12.08 32.76 -9.97
N ASP A 143 12.67 33.68 -9.19
CA ASP A 143 12.79 35.09 -9.55
C ASP A 143 13.27 35.21 -11.01
N ASP A 144 12.36 35.70 -11.86
CA ASP A 144 12.55 35.91 -13.29
C ASP A 144 13.49 37.12 -13.58
N ILE A 145 14.55 37.25 -12.78
CA ILE A 145 15.53 38.35 -12.89
C ILE A 145 16.64 37.99 -13.91
N ASN A 146 16.73 36.74 -14.37
CA ASN A 146 17.66 36.41 -15.43
C ASN A 146 17.19 35.25 -16.32
N SER A 147 16.08 35.45 -17.05
CA SER A 147 15.68 34.59 -18.16
C SER A 147 16.64 34.78 -19.35
N ARG A 148 17.88 34.30 -19.24
CA ARG A 148 18.78 34.18 -20.37
C ARG A 148 18.32 32.98 -21.20
N VAL A 149 17.36 33.22 -22.09
CA VAL A 149 16.94 32.27 -23.12
C VAL A 149 18.17 31.97 -23.99
N GLU A 150 18.77 30.81 -23.79
CA GLU A 150 19.85 30.32 -24.63
C GLU A 150 19.27 29.96 -26.00
N MET A 151 19.40 30.87 -26.96
CA MET A 151 19.05 30.59 -28.34
C MET A 151 20.11 29.68 -28.95
N LYS A 152 19.72 28.48 -29.39
CA LYS A 152 20.57 27.58 -30.16
C LYS A 152 20.86 28.23 -31.54
N PRO A 153 22.11 28.65 -31.85
CA PRO A 153 22.42 29.11 -33.19
C PRO A 153 22.44 27.91 -34.16
N LYS A 154 21.93 28.11 -35.38
CA LYS A 154 21.94 27.14 -36.47
C LYS A 154 23.34 26.88 -36.99
#